data_AF-A0A379SIN8-F1
#
_entry.id   AF-A0A379SIN8-F1
#
_cell.length_a   1.000
_cell.length_b   1.000
_cell.length_c   1.000
_cell.angle_alpha   90.00
_cell.angle_beta   90.00
_cell.angle_gamma   90.00
#
_symmetry.space_group_name_H-M   'P 1'
#
loop_
_entity.id
_entity.type
_entity.pdbx_description
1 polymer ?
#
loop_
_entity_poly.entity_id
_entity_poly.type
_entity_poly.pdbx_seq_one_letter_code
_entity_poly.pdbx_strand_id
1 'polypeptide(L)'
;MEDLTLRYYDAEMRYLREAAKEFAQTHPDRAAMLDLDKAGTPDPYVERLFEGFAFSMGRLREKIDDDLPELTEGLVSMLWPHYLRTIPSLSVVAFTPALQTVKMPEVMPAGLEVYSRPVGPKNTVCRYRTTRDVMLNPLNISGVTMTTEPDGRSLLRMRFACSTQADWSHADLSHLSLYLGADAPVSSQLHLMLTKRQAALYMRLPGQTDRIRLDGYFSPGGFAEEDSLWPKGDTAFSGYQLLLEYFTFRDKFMFVHLNGLDGITPPAGAEYFDIEVVFSTPWPSELPVTDDAVRLHCVPVINLFTLEADPLTITGLESEYLLRPKRLQDGHTEIYSVDSVTGSNRTSDAEYVPFSSFRHKGGMMRRHAPPRYYHTRVKRSVTGLYDTWLILGGHQWEEDRLFEREAVSLQITGTNGQLPRRALQSTLLDRCEQVVSTQLSVRNLCKPTLPVYPPSEDRFHWRVLSHLGSGFLNMMSTAEVLRGTLALYNWQEDELNTRRLEAIQQVAHHRLQRFEQGYLLRGAGYRSNPRQQRVYGGGRYPPVRRNAQPVPGAVCRYEPV
;
A
#
# COMPACT_ATOMS: atom_id res chain seq x y z
N MET A 1 -15.29 -17.09 2.00
CA MET A 1 -15.35 -16.91 0.54
C MET A 1 -16.00 -18.16 -0.02
N GLU A 2 -17.27 -18.06 -0.38
CA GLU A 2 -17.95 -19.10 -1.17
C GLU A 2 -17.38 -19.07 -2.58
N ASP A 3 -17.11 -20.22 -3.18
CA ASP A 3 -16.63 -20.31 -4.56
C ASP A 3 -17.76 -19.90 -5.52
N LEU A 4 -17.68 -18.69 -6.09
CA LEU A 4 -18.70 -18.11 -6.97
C LEU A 4 -18.97 -19.01 -8.17
N THR A 5 -17.92 -19.55 -8.79
CA THR A 5 -18.03 -20.45 -9.93
C THR A 5 -18.78 -21.73 -9.55
N LEU A 6 -18.58 -22.25 -8.32
CA LEU A 6 -19.33 -23.41 -7.82
C LEU A 6 -20.83 -23.09 -7.67
N ARG A 7 -21.19 -21.88 -7.21
CA ARG A 7 -22.60 -21.48 -7.09
C ARG A 7 -23.29 -21.38 -8.46
N TYR A 8 -22.61 -20.80 -9.45
CA TYR A 8 -23.11 -20.74 -10.82
C TYR A 8 -23.24 -22.15 -11.42
N TYR A 9 -22.23 -23.00 -11.21
CA TYR A 9 -22.28 -24.42 -11.62
C TYR A 9 -23.47 -25.16 -10.99
N ASP A 10 -23.67 -25.04 -9.68
CA ASP A 10 -24.77 -25.70 -8.96
C ASP A 10 -26.14 -25.19 -9.44
N ALA A 11 -26.24 -23.88 -9.72
CA ALA A 11 -27.45 -23.27 -10.27
C ALA A 11 -27.75 -23.80 -11.69
N GLU A 12 -26.76 -23.89 -12.56
CA GLU A 12 -26.90 -24.45 -13.91
C GLU A 12 -27.22 -25.95 -13.87
N MET A 13 -26.60 -26.73 -12.98
CA MET A 13 -26.92 -28.14 -12.77
C MET A 13 -28.36 -28.34 -12.29
N ARG A 14 -28.83 -27.49 -11.38
CA ARG A 14 -30.22 -27.52 -10.93
C ARG A 14 -31.18 -27.18 -12.06
N TYR A 15 -30.88 -26.13 -12.82
CA TYR A 15 -31.67 -25.74 -13.99
C TYR A 15 -31.75 -26.87 -15.03
N LEU A 16 -30.61 -27.49 -15.37
CA LEU A 16 -30.57 -28.61 -16.32
C LEU A 16 -31.40 -29.80 -15.85
N ARG A 17 -31.36 -30.14 -14.56
CA ARG A 17 -32.18 -31.22 -13.98
C ARG A 17 -33.67 -30.91 -14.03
N GLU A 18 -34.06 -29.68 -13.68
CA GLU A 18 -35.45 -29.23 -13.74
C GLU A 18 -35.94 -29.22 -15.20
N ALA A 19 -35.16 -28.66 -16.13
CA ALA A 19 -35.46 -28.60 -17.56
C ALA A 19 -35.53 -29.99 -18.20
N ALA A 20 -34.63 -30.91 -17.84
CA ALA A 20 -34.65 -32.29 -18.32
C ALA A 20 -35.93 -33.03 -17.87
N LYS A 21 -36.38 -32.78 -16.63
CA LYS A 21 -37.62 -33.35 -16.10
C LYS A 21 -38.86 -32.79 -16.81
N GLU A 22 -38.92 -31.48 -17.04
CA GLU A 22 -40.01 -30.85 -17.80
C GLU A 22 -40.02 -31.31 -19.27
N PHE A 23 -38.85 -31.42 -19.89
CA PHE A 23 -38.72 -31.94 -21.25
C PHE A 23 -39.21 -33.39 -21.35
N ALA A 24 -38.84 -34.24 -20.38
CA ALA A 24 -39.27 -35.62 -20.34
C ALA A 24 -40.79 -35.77 -20.20
N GLN A 25 -41.43 -34.91 -19.40
CA GLN A 25 -42.89 -34.87 -19.26
C GLN A 25 -43.59 -34.40 -20.54
N THR A 26 -42.99 -33.47 -21.27
CA THR A 26 -43.61 -32.85 -22.44
C THR A 26 -43.40 -33.66 -23.72
N HIS A 27 -42.27 -34.38 -23.83
CA HIS A 27 -41.87 -35.12 -25.03
C HIS A 27 -41.42 -36.55 -24.69
N PRO A 28 -42.33 -37.44 -24.27
CA PRO A 28 -41.99 -38.78 -23.81
C PRO A 28 -41.26 -39.63 -24.87
N ASP A 29 -41.66 -39.55 -26.13
CA ASP A 29 -41.03 -40.31 -27.23
C ASP A 29 -39.55 -39.94 -27.45
N ARG A 30 -39.19 -38.67 -27.20
CA ARG A 30 -37.82 -38.16 -27.32
C ARG A 30 -37.01 -38.44 -26.05
N ALA A 31 -37.66 -38.36 -24.90
CA ALA A 31 -37.04 -38.64 -23.61
C ALA A 31 -36.58 -40.09 -23.50
N ALA A 32 -37.38 -41.03 -24.02
CA ALA A 32 -37.06 -42.45 -24.09
C ALA A 32 -35.82 -42.77 -24.94
N MET A 33 -35.48 -41.91 -25.92
CA MET A 33 -34.24 -42.03 -26.70
C MET A 33 -33.01 -41.51 -25.95
N LEU A 34 -33.21 -40.66 -24.94
CA LEU A 34 -32.16 -40.01 -24.15
C LEU A 34 -32.05 -40.60 -22.73
N ASP A 35 -32.85 -41.64 -22.41
CA ASP A 35 -32.94 -42.27 -21.09
C ASP A 35 -33.20 -41.28 -19.93
N LEU A 36 -33.93 -40.20 -20.20
CA LEU A 36 -34.25 -39.13 -19.22
C LEU A 36 -35.45 -39.47 -18.31
N ASP A 37 -36.18 -40.52 -18.67
CA ASP A 37 -37.49 -40.94 -18.17
C ASP A 37 -37.43 -42.25 -17.35
N LYS A 38 -36.28 -42.94 -17.32
CA LYS A 38 -36.08 -44.13 -16.49
C LYS A 38 -35.71 -43.75 -15.05
N ALA A 39 -36.48 -44.25 -14.08
CA ALA A 39 -36.13 -44.15 -12.67
C ALA A 39 -34.94 -45.07 -12.35
N GLY A 40 -33.72 -44.53 -12.41
CA GLY A 40 -32.47 -45.24 -12.15
C GLY A 40 -31.27 -44.28 -12.13
N THR A 41 -30.07 -44.81 -11.86
CA THR A 41 -28.83 -44.03 -11.94
C THR A 41 -28.65 -43.55 -13.38
N PRO A 42 -28.53 -42.23 -13.64
CA PRO A 42 -28.27 -41.71 -14.98
C PRO A 42 -27.06 -42.38 -15.61
N ASP A 43 -27.01 -42.45 -16.94
CA ASP A 43 -25.78 -42.84 -17.63
C ASP A 43 -24.64 -41.90 -17.17
N PRO A 44 -23.54 -42.44 -16.59
CA PRO A 44 -22.41 -41.64 -16.13
C PRO A 44 -21.82 -40.73 -17.22
N TYR A 45 -21.95 -41.09 -18.50
CA TYR A 45 -21.48 -40.25 -19.62
C TYR A 45 -22.39 -39.05 -19.87
N VAL A 46 -23.72 -39.22 -19.74
CA VAL A 46 -24.68 -38.12 -19.87
C VAL A 46 -24.56 -37.16 -18.69
N GLU A 47 -24.38 -37.70 -17.48
CA GLU A 47 -24.16 -36.88 -16.29
C GLU A 47 -22.88 -36.05 -16.42
N ARG A 48 -21.75 -36.66 -16.83
CA ARG A 48 -20.49 -35.93 -17.09
C ARG A 48 -20.61 -34.88 -18.20
N LEU A 49 -21.43 -35.12 -19.21
CA LEU A 49 -21.70 -34.13 -20.25
C LEU A 49 -22.47 -32.92 -19.67
N PHE A 50 -23.46 -33.16 -18.81
CA PHE A 50 -24.17 -32.09 -18.11
C PHE A 50 -23.27 -31.34 -17.15
N GLU A 51 -22.38 -32.02 -16.43
CA GLU A 51 -21.38 -31.37 -15.57
C GLU A 51 -20.48 -30.44 -16.40
N GLY A 52 -19.95 -30.91 -17.53
CA GLY A 52 -19.10 -30.10 -18.43
C GLY A 52 -19.84 -28.92 -19.06
N PHE A 53 -21.11 -29.11 -19.44
CA PHE A 53 -21.95 -28.05 -19.98
C PHE A 53 -22.31 -27.01 -18.92
N ALA A 54 -22.75 -27.45 -17.72
CA ALA A 54 -23.07 -26.59 -16.59
C ALA A 54 -21.85 -25.78 -16.15
N PHE A 55 -20.66 -26.38 -16.15
CA PHE A 55 -19.42 -25.65 -15.87
C PHE A 55 -19.15 -24.56 -16.91
N SER A 56 -19.32 -24.86 -18.20
CA SER A 56 -19.10 -23.91 -19.29
C SER A 56 -20.11 -22.76 -19.27
N MET A 57 -21.40 -23.07 -19.08
CA MET A 57 -22.48 -22.10 -19.00
C MET A 57 -22.43 -21.27 -17.71
N GLY A 58 -22.07 -21.89 -16.58
CA GLY A 58 -21.86 -21.21 -15.31
C GLY A 58 -20.79 -20.12 -15.44
N ARG A 59 -19.65 -20.43 -16.06
CA ARG A 59 -18.59 -19.44 -16.35
C ARG A 59 -19.02 -18.36 -17.33
N LEU A 60 -19.84 -18.69 -18.34
CA LEU A 60 -20.37 -17.70 -19.27
C LEU A 60 -21.30 -16.72 -18.55
N ARG A 61 -22.18 -17.24 -17.70
CA ARG A 61 -23.15 -16.45 -16.94
C ARG A 61 -22.48 -15.59 -15.88
N GLU A 62 -21.52 -16.16 -15.15
CA GLU A 62 -20.63 -15.41 -14.25
C GLU A 62 -20.00 -14.22 -14.98
N LYS A 63 -19.47 -14.42 -16.20
CA LYS A 63 -18.89 -13.35 -17.01
C LYS A 63 -19.90 -12.31 -17.49
N ILE A 64 -21.14 -12.70 -17.79
CA ILE A 64 -22.19 -11.76 -18.22
C ILE A 64 -22.65 -10.90 -17.03
N ASP A 65 -22.80 -11.51 -15.85
CA ASP A 65 -23.22 -10.83 -14.63
C ASP A 65 -22.15 -9.87 -14.09
N ASP A 66 -20.88 -10.03 -14.48
CA ASP A 66 -19.74 -9.23 -14.02
C ASP A 66 -19.71 -7.75 -14.50
N ASP A 67 -20.76 -7.26 -15.17
CA ASP A 67 -21.03 -5.83 -15.43
C ASP A 67 -19.89 -5.06 -16.17
N LEU A 68 -19.34 -5.68 -17.22
CA LEU A 68 -18.29 -5.17 -18.13
C LEU A 68 -17.06 -4.56 -17.40
N PRO A 69 -16.29 -5.36 -16.65
CA PRO A 69 -15.05 -4.91 -16.01
C PRO A 69 -14.06 -4.34 -17.04
N GLU A 70 -14.06 -4.87 -18.27
CA GLU A 70 -13.14 -4.42 -19.33
C GLU A 70 -13.26 -2.94 -19.68
N LEU A 71 -14.44 -2.35 -19.49
CA LEU A 71 -14.65 -0.93 -19.74
C LEU A 71 -14.34 -0.08 -18.50
N THR A 72 -14.76 -0.55 -17.32
CA THR A 72 -14.60 0.20 -16.06
C THR A 72 -13.17 0.17 -15.55
N GLU A 73 -12.46 -0.96 -15.64
CA GLU A 73 -11.04 -1.08 -15.32
C GLU A 73 -10.20 -0.13 -16.17
N GLY A 74 -10.50 -0.03 -17.47
CA GLY A 74 -9.84 0.91 -18.37
C GLY A 74 -9.98 2.37 -17.89
N LEU A 75 -11.19 2.77 -17.51
CA LEU A 75 -11.46 4.11 -16.97
C LEU A 75 -10.79 4.34 -15.61
N VAL A 76 -10.90 3.39 -14.68
CA VAL A 76 -10.28 3.47 -13.35
C VAL A 76 -8.76 3.52 -13.49
N SER A 77 -8.15 2.74 -14.36
CA SER A 77 -6.70 2.76 -14.58
C SER A 77 -6.18 4.13 -15.08
N MET A 78 -7.01 4.87 -15.82
CA MET A 78 -6.69 6.22 -16.29
C MET A 78 -6.83 7.29 -15.21
N LEU A 79 -7.63 7.06 -14.18
CA LEU A 79 -7.74 8.01 -13.06
C LEU A 79 -6.81 7.62 -11.91
N TRP A 80 -6.70 6.32 -11.65
CA TRP A 80 -6.15 5.68 -10.47
C TRP A 80 -5.55 4.31 -10.80
N PRO A 81 -4.36 4.26 -11.44
CA PRO A 81 -3.73 2.99 -11.82
C PRO A 81 -3.43 2.07 -10.63
N HIS A 82 -3.23 2.62 -9.43
CA HIS A 82 -2.87 1.86 -8.22
C HIS A 82 -4.04 1.13 -7.56
N TYR A 83 -5.28 1.46 -7.90
CA TYR A 83 -6.46 0.79 -7.33
C TYR A 83 -6.72 -0.58 -7.94
N LEU A 84 -6.07 -0.87 -9.06
CA LEU A 84 -6.17 -2.14 -9.79
C LEU A 84 -4.93 -3.01 -9.58
N ARG A 85 -4.02 -2.61 -8.67
CA ARG A 85 -2.77 -3.31 -8.39
C ARG A 85 -2.83 -3.96 -7.02
N THR A 86 -2.26 -5.14 -6.93
CA THR A 86 -1.98 -5.81 -5.67
C THR A 86 -1.08 -4.93 -4.80
N ILE A 87 -1.41 -4.78 -3.52
CA ILE A 87 -0.49 -4.20 -2.53
C ILE A 87 0.43 -5.32 -2.07
N PRO A 88 1.75 -5.25 -2.35
CA PRO A 88 2.70 -6.29 -1.97
C PRO A 88 2.81 -6.46 -0.45
N SER A 89 3.53 -7.49 -0.01
CA SER A 89 3.88 -7.65 1.39
C SER A 89 4.77 -6.49 1.88
N LEU A 90 4.52 -6.02 3.09
CA LEU A 90 5.15 -4.86 3.73
C LEU A 90 5.67 -5.26 5.11
N SER A 91 6.75 -4.63 5.56
CA SER A 91 7.23 -4.74 6.94
C SER A 91 8.01 -3.48 7.32
N VAL A 92 8.38 -3.34 8.59
CA VAL A 92 9.36 -2.36 9.06
C VAL A 92 10.59 -3.13 9.51
N VAL A 93 11.77 -2.74 9.04
CA VAL A 93 13.05 -3.31 9.49
C VAL A 93 13.85 -2.28 10.27
N ALA A 94 14.63 -2.75 11.23
CA ALA A 94 15.64 -1.98 11.92
C ALA A 94 17.04 -2.40 11.46
N PHE A 95 17.84 -1.41 11.10
CA PHE A 95 19.27 -1.56 10.88
C PHE A 95 20.00 -1.25 12.17
N THR A 96 20.69 -2.23 12.75
CA THR A 96 21.48 -2.04 13.96
C THR A 96 22.95 -2.07 13.57
N PRO A 97 23.59 -0.89 13.36
CA PRO A 97 25.02 -0.83 13.07
C PRO A 97 25.85 -1.23 14.29
N ALA A 98 27.04 -1.76 14.06
CA ALA A 98 28.03 -1.95 15.10
C ALA A 98 28.55 -0.58 15.56
N LEU A 99 27.91 -0.01 16.59
CA LEU A 99 28.03 1.40 16.99
C LEU A 99 29.48 1.90 17.08
N GLN A 100 30.40 1.13 17.67
CA GLN A 100 31.81 1.52 17.84
C GLN A 100 32.60 1.63 16.52
N THR A 101 32.07 1.08 15.42
CA THR A 101 32.70 1.17 14.08
C THR A 101 32.20 2.38 13.29
N VAL A 102 31.10 3.01 13.70
CA VAL A 102 30.51 4.15 13.00
C VAL A 102 31.22 5.42 13.47
N LYS A 103 32.00 6.01 12.58
CA LYS A 103 32.70 7.29 12.81
C LYS A 103 31.92 8.48 12.26
N MET A 104 31.35 8.30 11.08
CA MET A 104 30.60 9.33 10.34
C MET A 104 29.23 8.75 9.97
N PRO A 105 28.21 9.60 9.81
CA PRO A 105 26.91 9.13 9.34
C PRO A 105 27.02 8.56 7.92
N GLU A 106 26.33 7.45 7.67
CA GLU A 106 26.25 6.82 6.35
C GLU A 106 24.79 6.79 5.88
N VAL A 107 24.53 7.15 4.63
CA VAL A 107 23.18 7.08 4.04
C VAL A 107 22.98 5.70 3.42
N MET A 108 21.96 4.97 3.86
CA MET A 108 21.47 3.79 3.17
C MET A 108 20.43 4.22 2.13
N PRO A 109 20.64 3.92 0.84
CA PRO A 109 19.73 4.37 -0.20
C PRO A 109 18.39 3.63 -0.17
N ALA A 110 17.35 4.29 -0.66
CA ALA A 110 16.09 3.68 -1.05
C ALA A 110 16.33 2.62 -2.13
N GLY A 111 15.53 1.55 -2.10
CA GLY A 111 15.65 0.43 -3.04
C GLY A 111 16.65 -0.65 -2.62
N LEU A 112 17.35 -0.49 -1.51
CA LEU A 112 18.28 -1.48 -0.98
C LEU A 112 17.58 -2.80 -0.65
N GLU A 113 18.11 -3.92 -1.14
CA GLU A 113 17.48 -5.23 -0.96
C GLU A 113 17.71 -5.84 0.44
N VAL A 114 16.62 -6.32 1.04
CA VAL A 114 16.57 -7.06 2.30
C VAL A 114 15.91 -8.42 2.05
N TYR A 115 16.58 -9.49 2.46
CA TYR A 115 16.17 -10.86 2.18
C TYR A 115 15.56 -11.53 3.40
N SER A 116 14.51 -12.32 3.17
CA SER A 116 13.98 -13.20 4.20
C SER A 116 14.84 -14.45 4.37
N ARG A 117 14.60 -15.16 5.48
CA ARG A 117 14.89 -16.59 5.56
C ARG A 117 14.02 -17.37 4.55
N PRO A 118 14.44 -18.57 4.13
CA PRO A 118 13.62 -19.43 3.28
C PRO A 118 12.23 -19.67 3.86
N VAL A 119 11.20 -19.48 3.03
CA VAL A 119 9.78 -19.53 3.42
C VAL A 119 9.09 -20.70 2.70
N GLY A 120 8.31 -21.47 3.45
CA GLY A 120 7.45 -22.52 2.90
C GLY A 120 8.21 -23.77 2.41
N PRO A 121 7.50 -24.74 1.82
CA PRO A 121 8.06 -26.04 1.45
C PRO A 121 9.12 -25.96 0.34
N LYS A 122 9.03 -24.94 -0.52
CA LYS A 122 9.98 -24.69 -1.61
C LYS A 122 11.18 -23.84 -1.19
N ASN A 123 11.29 -23.48 0.09
CA ASN A 123 12.39 -22.66 0.62
C ASN A 123 12.57 -21.32 -0.13
N THR A 124 11.46 -20.69 -0.52
CA THR A 124 11.49 -19.46 -1.32
C THR A 124 12.01 -18.29 -0.48
N VAL A 125 12.99 -17.55 -0.99
CA VAL A 125 13.55 -16.36 -0.34
C VAL A 125 12.79 -15.14 -0.85
N CYS A 126 12.05 -14.47 0.04
CA CYS A 126 11.35 -13.23 -0.29
C CYS A 126 12.35 -12.07 -0.32
N ARG A 127 12.22 -11.20 -1.32
CA ARG A 127 13.08 -10.02 -1.50
C ARG A 127 12.27 -8.78 -1.22
N TYR A 128 12.69 -8.01 -0.23
CA TYR A 128 12.12 -6.72 0.09
C TYR A 128 13.11 -5.63 -0.29
N ARG A 129 12.63 -4.42 -0.50
CA ARG A 129 13.48 -3.24 -0.69
C ARG A 129 13.06 -2.09 0.19
N THR A 130 14.01 -1.27 0.63
CA THR A 130 13.74 -0.06 1.42
C THR A 130 12.92 0.94 0.59
N THR A 131 11.92 1.59 1.20
CA THR A 131 11.08 2.56 0.48
C THR A 131 11.64 3.98 0.46
N ARG A 132 12.61 4.26 1.32
CA ARG A 132 13.23 5.58 1.50
C ARG A 132 14.66 5.44 2.01
N ASP A 133 15.40 6.53 1.90
CA ASP A 133 16.75 6.63 2.44
C ASP A 133 16.73 6.59 3.98
N VAL A 134 17.78 6.01 4.57
CA VAL A 134 17.95 5.93 6.02
C VAL A 134 19.31 6.50 6.39
N MET A 135 19.33 7.53 7.22
CA MET A 135 20.57 8.05 7.80
C MET A 135 21.00 7.17 8.98
N LEU A 136 22.14 6.49 8.84
CA LEU A 136 22.79 5.75 9.91
C LEU A 136 23.69 6.68 10.72
N ASN A 137 23.09 7.38 11.68
CA ASN A 137 23.85 8.18 12.63
C ASN A 137 24.64 7.30 13.64
N PRO A 138 25.77 7.79 14.18
CA PRO A 138 26.60 7.07 15.15
C PRO A 138 25.99 7.04 16.58
N LEU A 139 24.68 6.80 16.67
CA LEU A 139 23.91 6.82 17.91
C LEU A 139 22.79 5.78 17.86
N ASN A 140 22.51 5.13 18.98
CA ASN A 140 21.40 4.17 19.10
C ASN A 140 20.64 4.40 20.40
N ILE A 141 19.35 4.05 20.44
CA ILE A 141 18.58 4.09 21.68
C ILE A 141 18.90 2.84 22.49
N SER A 142 19.44 3.01 23.69
CA SER A 142 19.83 1.92 24.58
C SER A 142 18.89 1.71 25.76
N GLY A 143 17.95 2.63 25.99
CA GLY A 143 16.98 2.51 27.07
C GLY A 143 15.87 3.54 26.98
N VAL A 144 14.65 3.13 27.37
CA VAL A 144 13.46 3.98 27.37
C VAL A 144 12.72 3.76 28.67
N THR A 145 12.60 4.83 29.47
CA THR A 145 11.95 4.75 30.78
C THR A 145 10.88 5.82 30.92
N MET A 146 9.71 5.41 31.41
CA MET A 146 8.65 6.32 31.80
C MET A 146 8.78 6.61 33.29
N THR A 147 8.91 7.88 33.64
CA THR A 147 9.04 8.35 35.02
C THR A 147 8.11 9.54 35.27
N THR A 148 8.16 10.11 36.46
CA THR A 148 7.33 11.24 36.87
C THR A 148 8.24 12.34 37.42
N GLU A 149 8.01 13.56 36.97
CA GLU A 149 8.66 14.76 37.52
C GLU A 149 8.18 15.00 38.96
N PRO A 150 8.96 15.74 39.79
CA PRO A 150 8.54 16.12 41.14
C PRO A 150 7.21 16.89 41.20
N ASP A 151 6.81 17.55 40.12
CA ASP A 151 5.54 18.27 39.99
C ASP A 151 4.36 17.39 39.54
N GLY A 152 4.57 16.08 39.38
CA GLY A 152 3.54 15.11 39.01
C GLY A 152 3.33 14.92 37.51
N ARG A 153 4.05 15.65 36.64
CA ARG A 153 3.98 15.43 35.18
C ARG A 153 4.72 14.17 34.77
N SER A 154 4.22 13.46 33.77
CA SER A 154 4.91 12.28 33.23
C SER A 154 6.06 12.68 32.32
N LEU A 155 7.16 11.93 32.42
CA LEU A 155 8.41 12.17 31.71
C LEU A 155 8.88 10.89 31.03
N LEU A 156 9.06 10.95 29.71
CA LEU A 156 9.73 9.91 28.94
C LEU A 156 11.23 10.24 28.86
N ARG A 157 12.07 9.39 29.43
CA ARG A 157 13.53 9.47 29.28
C ARG A 157 13.99 8.45 28.25
N MET A 158 14.65 8.92 27.21
CA MET A 158 15.28 8.11 26.16
C MET A 158 16.79 8.26 26.26
N ARG A 159 17.50 7.15 26.47
CA ARG A 159 18.97 7.13 26.50
C ARG A 159 19.51 6.83 25.10
N PHE A 160 20.31 7.76 24.59
CA PHE A 160 21.03 7.62 23.33
C PHE A 160 22.48 7.21 23.64
N ALA A 161 22.82 5.96 23.35
CA ALA A 161 24.21 5.50 23.35
C ALA A 161 24.91 6.02 22.10
N CYS A 162 26.15 6.45 22.26
CA CYS A 162 26.94 7.09 21.23
C CYS A 162 28.20 6.29 20.92
N SER A 163 28.69 6.39 19.69
CA SER A 163 30.03 5.90 19.35
C SER A 163 31.08 6.79 20.02
N THR A 164 32.07 6.18 20.67
CA THR A 164 33.19 6.92 21.29
C THR A 164 34.08 7.60 20.25
N GLN A 165 34.02 7.14 19.00
CA GLN A 165 34.77 7.66 17.86
C GLN A 165 33.89 8.51 16.92
N ALA A 166 32.68 8.88 17.34
CA ALA A 166 31.77 9.70 16.54
C ALA A 166 32.38 11.08 16.27
N ASP A 167 32.37 11.48 15.00
CA ASP A 167 32.60 12.86 14.61
C ASP A 167 31.26 13.60 14.49
N TRP A 168 30.90 14.32 15.55
CA TRP A 168 29.63 15.07 15.62
C TRP A 168 29.57 16.27 14.66
N SER A 169 30.70 16.70 14.08
CA SER A 169 30.69 17.82 13.13
C SER A 169 30.00 17.47 11.81
N HIS A 170 30.00 16.18 11.46
CA HIS A 170 29.36 15.65 10.26
C HIS A 170 27.99 15.01 10.53
N ALA A 171 27.66 14.74 11.80
CA ALA A 171 26.40 14.11 12.19
C ALA A 171 25.25 15.12 12.14
N ASP A 172 24.33 14.93 11.19
CA ASP A 172 23.10 15.71 11.15
C ASP A 172 22.08 15.17 12.15
N LEU A 173 21.88 15.91 13.24
CA LEU A 173 20.88 15.63 14.27
C LEU A 173 19.61 16.47 14.11
N SER A 174 19.53 17.32 13.07
CA SER A 174 18.40 18.23 12.80
C SER A 174 17.05 17.51 12.82
N HIS A 175 17.04 16.28 12.29
CA HIS A 175 15.86 15.49 12.02
C HIS A 175 16.10 14.01 12.31
N LEU A 176 15.87 13.60 13.57
CA LEU A 176 15.98 12.21 13.99
C LEU A 176 14.65 11.47 13.79
N SER A 177 14.62 10.50 12.88
CA SER A 177 13.45 9.64 12.69
C SER A 177 13.42 8.51 13.71
N LEU A 178 12.39 8.52 14.56
CA LEU A 178 12.13 7.50 15.57
C LEU A 178 10.94 6.64 15.15
N TYR A 179 11.08 5.33 15.25
CA TYR A 179 9.98 4.39 15.08
C TYR A 179 9.43 3.94 16.43
N LEU A 180 8.10 4.02 16.58
CA LEU A 180 7.40 3.57 17.78
C LEU A 180 7.01 2.08 17.62
N GLY A 181 7.93 1.21 18.02
CA GLY A 181 7.86 -0.24 17.81
C GLY A 181 7.23 -1.05 18.95
N ALA A 182 6.43 -0.44 19.82
CA ALA A 182 5.68 -1.14 20.86
C ALA A 182 4.33 -1.69 20.35
N ASP A 183 3.61 -2.39 21.22
CA ASP A 183 2.24 -2.81 20.96
C ASP A 183 1.32 -1.62 20.64
N ALA A 184 0.30 -1.87 19.80
CA ALA A 184 -0.55 -0.81 19.25
C ALA A 184 -1.13 0.19 20.28
N PRO A 185 -1.57 -0.20 21.49
CA PRO A 185 -2.03 0.75 22.51
C PRO A 185 -0.92 1.70 23.00
N VAL A 186 0.28 1.16 23.26
CA VAL A 186 1.43 1.92 23.75
C VAL A 186 1.95 2.84 22.65
N SER A 187 2.19 2.32 21.44
CA SER A 187 2.67 3.12 20.30
C SER A 187 1.70 4.23 19.91
N SER A 188 0.39 3.95 19.88
CA SER A 188 -0.62 4.99 19.59
C SER A 188 -0.64 6.09 20.66
N GLN A 189 -0.47 5.73 21.94
CA GLN A 189 -0.43 6.69 23.03
C GLN A 189 0.88 7.49 23.01
N LEU A 190 2.03 6.85 22.80
CA LEU A 190 3.33 7.51 22.62
C LEU A 190 3.27 8.51 21.48
N HIS A 191 2.72 8.10 20.32
CA HIS A 191 2.58 8.97 19.16
C HIS A 191 1.79 10.25 19.52
N LEU A 192 0.63 10.11 20.17
CA LEU A 192 -0.19 11.24 20.60
C LEU A 192 0.57 12.13 21.61
N MET A 193 1.23 11.51 22.59
CA MET A 193 1.90 12.21 23.68
C MET A 193 3.09 13.02 23.17
N LEU A 194 3.92 12.43 22.31
CA LEU A 194 5.07 13.09 21.68
C LEU A 194 4.62 14.23 20.76
N THR A 195 3.67 13.98 19.85
CA THR A 195 3.34 14.96 18.79
C THR A 195 2.36 16.07 19.22
N LYS A 196 1.54 15.86 20.27
CA LYS A 196 0.47 16.80 20.67
C LYS A 196 0.46 17.17 22.15
N ARG A 197 1.20 16.46 23.00
CA ARG A 197 1.21 16.69 24.46
C ARG A 197 2.62 16.92 25.02
N GLN A 198 3.61 17.18 24.18
CA GLN A 198 4.92 17.65 24.62
C GLN A 198 4.76 19.02 25.30
N ALA A 199 5.21 19.13 26.55
CA ALA A 199 5.27 20.40 27.30
C ALA A 199 6.68 20.98 27.30
N ALA A 200 7.71 20.15 27.45
CA ALA A 200 9.10 20.56 27.42
C ALA A 200 10.02 19.41 26.99
N LEU A 201 11.19 19.76 26.47
CA LEU A 201 12.26 18.87 26.06
C LEU A 201 13.56 19.28 26.75
N TYR A 202 14.26 18.30 27.31
CA TYR A 202 15.56 18.52 27.94
C TYR A 202 16.58 17.48 27.46
N MET A 203 17.85 17.84 27.55
CA MET A 203 18.99 16.94 27.39
C MET A 203 19.76 16.87 28.71
N ARG A 204 20.21 15.68 29.07
CA ARG A 204 21.07 15.44 30.23
C ARG A 204 22.34 14.72 29.77
N LEU A 205 23.48 15.33 30.07
CA LEU A 205 24.79 14.79 29.75
C LEU A 205 25.27 13.84 30.87
N PRO A 206 26.17 12.90 30.56
CA PRO A 206 26.69 11.95 31.53
C PRO A 206 27.47 12.69 32.62
N GLY A 207 27.26 12.32 33.88
CA GLY A 207 27.92 12.94 35.03
C GLY A 207 27.40 14.34 35.42
N GLN A 208 26.42 14.90 34.70
CA GLN A 208 25.78 16.17 35.06
C GLN A 208 24.43 15.93 35.74
N THR A 209 24.21 16.60 36.87
CA THR A 209 22.93 16.58 37.58
C THR A 209 21.90 17.47 36.88
N ASP A 210 22.38 18.57 36.30
CA ASP A 210 21.55 19.56 35.62
C ASP A 210 21.14 19.11 34.22
N ARG A 211 19.94 19.54 33.82
CA ARG A 211 19.39 19.27 32.49
C ARG A 211 19.36 20.57 31.68
N ILE A 212 19.67 20.45 30.39
CA ILE A 212 19.70 21.55 29.43
C ILE A 212 18.36 21.59 28.70
N ARG A 213 17.67 22.73 28.71
CA ARG A 213 16.40 22.89 27.97
C ARG A 213 16.71 22.98 26.47
N LEU A 214 15.97 22.22 25.66
CA LEU A 214 16.10 22.20 24.20
C LEU A 214 14.88 22.77 23.49
N ASP A 215 15.06 23.57 22.45
CA ASP A 215 13.97 24.08 21.62
C ASP A 215 13.55 23.11 20.50
N GLY A 216 13.56 21.80 20.80
CA GLY A 216 13.15 20.75 19.87
C GLY A 216 11.66 20.37 20.00
N TYR A 217 11.11 19.78 18.94
CA TYR A 217 9.71 19.35 18.90
C TYR A 217 9.54 18.05 18.10
N PHE A 218 8.46 17.31 18.38
CA PHE A 218 8.10 16.13 17.60
C PHE A 218 7.08 16.43 16.51
N SER A 219 7.28 15.84 15.32
CA SER A 219 6.32 15.86 14.22
C SER A 219 6.00 14.45 13.73
N PRO A 220 4.79 14.19 13.20
CA PRO A 220 4.44 12.86 12.70
C PRO A 220 5.15 12.57 11.38
N GLY A 221 5.70 11.37 11.23
CA GLY A 221 6.23 10.83 9.98
C GLY A 221 5.20 9.99 9.23
N GLY A 222 5.51 9.64 7.98
CA GLY A 222 4.65 8.77 7.14
C GLY A 222 3.61 9.53 6.30
N PHE A 223 3.59 10.86 6.35
CA PHE A 223 2.64 11.72 5.63
C PHE A 223 3.28 12.53 4.50
N ALA A 224 4.62 12.53 4.40
CA ALA A 224 5.33 13.24 3.35
C ALA A 224 5.25 12.47 2.02
N GLU A 225 5.53 13.15 0.91
CA GLU A 225 5.51 12.52 -0.41
C GLU A 225 6.64 11.49 -0.57
N GLU A 226 7.81 11.79 0.00
CA GLU A 226 8.97 10.90 0.13
C GLU A 226 8.72 9.66 1.00
N ASP A 227 7.67 9.65 1.82
CA ASP A 227 7.30 8.50 2.65
C ASP A 227 6.48 7.45 1.87
N SER A 228 6.19 7.66 0.59
CA SER A 228 5.33 6.76 -0.21
C SER A 228 5.84 5.31 -0.20
N LEU A 229 4.97 4.34 0.10
CA LEU A 229 5.38 2.93 0.19
C LEU A 229 5.55 2.26 -1.18
N TRP A 230 4.80 2.71 -2.18
CA TRP A 230 4.84 2.19 -3.54
C TRP A 230 4.96 3.34 -4.55
N PRO A 231 5.55 3.09 -5.74
CA PRO A 231 5.73 4.11 -6.75
C PRO A 231 4.39 4.74 -7.14
N LYS A 232 4.30 6.06 -7.05
CA LYS A 232 3.11 6.83 -7.39
C LYS A 232 3.14 7.23 -8.87
N GLY A 233 1.97 7.32 -9.51
CA GLY A 233 1.88 7.93 -10.84
C GLY A 233 1.74 9.44 -10.69
N ASP A 234 2.33 10.22 -11.60
CA ASP A 234 2.43 11.70 -11.52
C ASP A 234 1.09 12.43 -11.28
N THR A 235 -0.04 11.81 -11.62
CA THR A 235 -1.38 12.40 -11.56
C THR A 235 -2.22 11.98 -10.35
N ALA A 236 -1.73 11.08 -9.49
CA ALA A 236 -2.51 10.57 -8.37
C ALA A 236 -2.60 11.59 -7.21
N PHE A 237 -3.77 11.73 -6.59
CA PHE A 237 -3.95 12.59 -5.42
C PHE A 237 -3.39 11.90 -4.17
N SER A 238 -2.47 12.52 -3.43
CA SER A 238 -1.84 11.84 -2.28
C SER A 238 -2.82 11.43 -1.17
N GLY A 239 -3.93 12.17 -1.00
CA GLY A 239 -4.88 11.93 0.08
C GLY A 239 -5.56 10.55 0.08
N TYR A 240 -5.85 9.99 -1.10
CA TYR A 240 -6.47 8.65 -1.15
C TYR A 240 -5.45 7.52 -1.00
N GLN A 241 -4.18 7.75 -1.38
CA GLN A 241 -3.12 6.79 -1.08
C GLN A 241 -2.93 6.66 0.44
N LEU A 242 -2.94 7.78 1.17
CA LEU A 242 -2.87 7.75 2.64
C LEU A 242 -4.00 6.93 3.27
N LEU A 243 -5.21 6.95 2.69
CA LEU A 243 -6.31 6.11 3.15
C LEU A 243 -6.00 4.62 2.94
N LEU A 244 -5.54 4.23 1.74
CA LEU A 244 -5.14 2.84 1.49
C LEU A 244 -4.00 2.41 2.44
N GLU A 245 -2.97 3.24 2.61
CA GLU A 245 -1.87 2.97 3.53
C GLU A 245 -2.35 2.84 4.97
N TYR A 246 -3.33 3.63 5.40
CA TYR A 246 -3.89 3.56 6.75
C TYR A 246 -4.63 2.24 7.02
N PHE A 247 -5.43 1.78 6.07
CA PHE A 247 -6.20 0.54 6.20
C PHE A 247 -5.34 -0.72 5.99
N THR A 248 -4.25 -0.63 5.23
CA THR A 248 -3.40 -1.79 4.90
C THR A 248 -2.12 -1.91 5.72
N PHE A 249 -1.46 -0.79 6.04
CA PHE A 249 -0.17 -0.79 6.75
C PHE A 249 0.02 0.42 7.66
N ARG A 250 -0.75 0.43 8.76
CA ARG A 250 -0.75 1.51 9.74
C ARG A 250 0.60 1.77 10.40
N ASP A 251 1.47 0.77 10.47
CA ASP A 251 2.82 0.88 11.05
C ASP A 251 3.66 2.00 10.38
N LYS A 252 3.38 2.32 9.11
CA LYS A 252 3.96 3.49 8.42
C LYS A 252 3.78 4.81 9.19
N PHE A 253 2.65 4.98 9.88
CA PHE A 253 2.31 6.20 10.60
C PHE A 253 2.83 6.21 12.05
N MET A 254 3.52 5.14 12.49
CA MET A 254 4.13 5.07 13.82
C MET A 254 5.56 5.67 13.85
N PHE A 255 5.96 6.36 12.80
CA PHE A 255 7.19 7.16 12.77
C PHE A 255 6.91 8.56 13.33
N VAL A 256 7.84 9.05 14.15
CA VAL A 256 7.85 10.43 14.64
C VAL A 256 9.25 11.01 14.47
N HIS A 257 9.32 12.27 14.05
CA HIS A 257 10.58 12.96 13.84
C HIS A 257 10.83 13.91 15.01
N LEU A 258 11.97 13.75 15.68
CA LEU A 258 12.49 14.72 16.64
C LEU A 258 13.27 15.78 15.87
N ASN A 259 12.74 17.00 15.88
CA ASN A 259 13.25 18.13 15.14
C ASN A 259 13.87 19.17 16.08
N GLY A 260 14.75 20.02 15.53
CA GLY A 260 15.29 21.18 16.25
C GLY A 260 16.42 20.83 17.21
N LEU A 261 17.22 19.81 16.87
CA LEU A 261 18.51 19.55 17.53
C LEU A 261 19.69 20.18 16.77
N ASP A 262 19.42 21.15 15.91
CA ASP A 262 20.41 21.86 15.12
C ASP A 262 21.44 22.53 16.03
N GLY A 263 22.73 22.27 15.77
CA GLY A 263 23.84 22.85 16.55
C GLY A 263 24.04 22.24 17.93
N ILE A 264 23.23 21.26 18.35
CA ILE A 264 23.47 20.50 19.58
C ILE A 264 24.49 19.42 19.28
N THR A 265 25.71 19.60 19.78
CA THR A 265 26.78 18.60 19.66
C THR A 265 27.01 17.97 21.03
N PRO A 266 26.81 16.64 21.18
CA PRO A 266 27.27 15.94 22.36
C PRO A 266 28.79 16.16 22.53
N PRO A 267 29.31 16.24 23.78
CA PRO A 267 30.75 16.33 24.01
C PRO A 267 31.49 15.19 23.32
N ALA A 268 32.67 15.48 22.75
CA ALA A 268 33.53 14.45 22.17
C ALA A 268 33.83 13.35 23.21
N GLY A 269 33.67 12.09 22.82
CA GLY A 269 33.86 10.94 23.71
C GLY A 269 32.71 10.67 24.69
N ALA A 270 31.58 11.38 24.62
CA ALA A 270 30.39 11.04 25.41
C ALA A 270 29.89 9.64 25.04
N GLU A 271 29.81 8.73 26.02
CA GLU A 271 29.31 7.37 25.79
C GLU A 271 27.79 7.33 25.59
N TYR A 272 27.07 8.26 26.23
CA TYR A 272 25.63 8.39 26.09
C TYR A 272 25.17 9.80 26.44
N PHE A 273 23.95 10.15 26.06
CA PHE A 273 23.18 11.27 26.62
C PHE A 273 21.71 10.88 26.75
N ASP A 274 20.98 11.53 27.66
CA ASP A 274 19.56 11.27 27.86
C ASP A 274 18.74 12.45 27.30
N ILE A 275 17.70 12.15 26.52
CA ILE A 275 16.66 13.10 26.13
C ILE A 275 15.43 12.86 27.01
N GLU A 276 14.99 13.90 27.68
CA GLU A 276 13.86 13.89 28.60
C GLU A 276 12.70 14.70 28.01
N VAL A 277 11.58 14.02 27.72
CA VAL A 277 10.36 14.64 27.20
C VAL A 277 9.33 14.74 28.32
N VAL A 278 8.99 15.95 28.74
CA VAL A 278 7.93 16.21 29.74
C VAL A 278 6.60 16.38 29.03
N PHE A 279 5.58 15.66 29.48
CA PHE A 279 4.23 15.75 28.91
C PHE A 279 3.31 16.72 29.68
N SER A 280 2.34 17.30 28.97
CA SER A 280 1.31 18.19 29.53
C SER A 280 0.16 17.43 30.21
N THR A 281 0.09 16.11 30.01
CA THR A 281 -0.94 15.23 30.57
C THR A 281 -0.26 14.02 31.20
N PRO A 282 -0.87 13.40 32.23
CA PRO A 282 -0.30 12.21 32.85
C PRO A 282 -0.33 11.03 31.86
N TRP A 283 0.71 10.20 31.94
CA TRP A 283 0.78 8.93 31.24
C TRP A 283 -0.15 7.91 31.91
N PRO A 284 -0.98 7.16 31.14
CA PRO A 284 -1.82 6.12 31.71
C PRO A 284 -1.00 4.99 32.36
N SER A 285 -1.24 4.71 33.64
CA SER A 285 -0.48 3.71 34.41
C SER A 285 -0.64 2.28 33.91
N GLU A 286 -1.71 1.98 33.17
CA GLU A 286 -1.98 0.66 32.58
C GLU A 286 -1.10 0.32 31.38
N LEU A 287 -0.32 1.29 30.87
CA LEU A 287 0.49 1.15 29.66
C LEU A 287 1.99 1.09 30.03
N PRO A 288 2.57 -0.11 30.22
CA PRO A 288 4.00 -0.22 30.45
C PRO A 288 4.78 0.16 29.20
N VAL A 289 5.88 0.90 29.39
CA VAL A 289 6.83 1.27 28.32
C VAL A 289 8.09 0.43 28.52
N THR A 290 8.51 -0.27 27.48
CA THR A 290 9.72 -1.09 27.45
C THR A 290 10.83 -0.38 26.67
N ASP A 291 12.07 -0.83 26.82
CA ASP A 291 13.23 -0.26 26.11
C ASP A 291 13.11 -0.36 24.58
N ASP A 292 12.41 -1.39 24.09
CA ASP A 292 12.20 -1.63 22.66
C ASP A 292 11.09 -0.75 22.04
N ALA A 293 10.42 0.09 22.84
CA ALA A 293 9.27 0.87 22.40
C ALA A 293 9.63 1.96 21.38
N VAL A 294 10.88 2.45 21.41
CA VAL A 294 11.37 3.49 20.50
C VAL A 294 12.68 3.02 19.89
N ARG A 295 12.78 3.06 18.56
CA ARG A 295 13.96 2.62 17.82
C ARG A 295 14.40 3.64 16.78
N LEU A 296 15.71 3.64 16.50
CA LEU A 296 16.34 4.40 15.41
C LEU A 296 16.63 3.49 14.20
N HIS A 297 17.03 4.11 13.09
CA HIS A 297 17.46 3.43 11.87
C HIS A 297 16.45 2.40 11.36
N CYS A 298 15.18 2.77 11.46
CA CYS A 298 14.06 1.94 11.02
C CYS A 298 13.54 2.44 9.69
N VAL A 299 13.07 1.53 8.84
CA VAL A 299 12.46 1.88 7.56
C VAL A 299 11.40 0.88 7.14
N PRO A 300 10.30 1.32 6.52
CA PRO A 300 9.42 0.41 5.81
C PRO A 300 10.14 -0.25 4.64
N VAL A 301 9.83 -1.53 4.43
CA VAL A 301 10.30 -2.30 3.30
C VAL A 301 9.12 -2.94 2.58
N ILE A 302 9.22 -3.03 1.26
CA ILE A 302 8.17 -3.55 0.38
C ILE A 302 8.71 -4.73 -0.43
N ASN A 303 7.92 -5.79 -0.60
CA ASN A 303 8.28 -6.98 -1.37
C ASN A 303 8.19 -6.70 -2.87
N LEU A 304 9.15 -5.95 -3.39
CA LEU A 304 9.30 -5.66 -4.81
C LEU A 304 10.75 -5.86 -5.20
N PHE A 305 10.98 -6.52 -6.32
CA PHE A 305 12.32 -6.81 -6.84
C PHE A 305 12.31 -6.80 -8.36
N THR A 306 13.43 -6.42 -8.96
CA THR A 306 13.58 -6.40 -10.41
C THR A 306 13.65 -7.83 -10.96
N LEU A 307 12.93 -8.06 -12.04
CA LEU A 307 12.90 -9.30 -12.81
C LEU A 307 13.31 -9.03 -14.25
N GLU A 308 14.17 -9.90 -14.76
CA GLU A 308 14.38 -10.02 -16.19
C GLU A 308 13.31 -10.94 -16.79
N ALA A 309 12.64 -10.45 -17.84
CA ALA A 309 11.74 -11.28 -18.62
C ALA A 309 12.51 -12.07 -19.69
N ASP A 310 11.93 -13.19 -20.14
CA ASP A 310 12.35 -13.78 -21.40
C ASP A 310 12.05 -12.81 -22.55
N PRO A 311 12.97 -12.64 -23.51
CA PRO A 311 12.69 -11.82 -24.68
C PRO A 311 11.48 -12.41 -25.41
N LEU A 312 10.45 -11.59 -25.56
CA LEU A 312 9.20 -11.99 -26.20
C LEU A 312 9.37 -11.83 -27.70
N THR A 313 9.23 -12.92 -28.45
CA THR A 313 9.20 -12.85 -29.92
C THR A 313 7.79 -12.54 -30.38
N ILE A 314 7.64 -11.41 -31.06
CA ILE A 314 6.34 -10.93 -31.50
C ILE A 314 6.16 -11.25 -32.98
N THR A 315 5.07 -11.96 -33.27
CA THR A 315 4.74 -12.45 -34.62
C THR A 315 3.74 -11.57 -35.35
N GLY A 316 3.11 -10.63 -34.66
CA GLY A 316 2.07 -9.80 -35.24
C GLY A 316 0.79 -10.55 -35.60
N LEU A 317 0.59 -11.78 -35.14
CA LEU A 317 -0.70 -12.48 -35.31
C LEU A 317 -1.59 -12.33 -34.08
N GLU A 318 -0.97 -12.21 -32.91
CA GLU A 318 -1.66 -12.09 -31.63
C GLU A 318 -1.88 -10.63 -31.26
N SER A 319 -3.01 -10.35 -30.61
CA SER A 319 -3.36 -9.01 -30.13
C SER A 319 -2.86 -8.74 -28.70
N GLU A 320 -2.70 -9.80 -27.90
CA GLU A 320 -2.22 -9.75 -26.52
C GLU A 320 -1.17 -10.85 -26.34
N TYR A 321 -0.08 -10.56 -25.63
CA TYR A 321 1.02 -11.49 -25.39
C TYR A 321 1.13 -11.77 -23.89
N LEU A 322 1.07 -13.05 -23.50
CA LEU A 322 1.21 -13.44 -22.09
C LEU A 322 2.66 -13.28 -21.63
N LEU A 323 2.87 -12.48 -20.60
CA LEU A 323 4.18 -12.30 -20.00
C LEU A 323 4.45 -13.40 -18.98
N ARG A 324 5.63 -14.03 -19.09
CA ARG A 324 6.10 -15.02 -18.12
C ARG A 324 7.50 -14.62 -17.66
N PRO A 325 7.71 -14.40 -16.36
CA PRO A 325 9.05 -14.12 -15.84
C PRO A 325 9.90 -15.40 -15.91
N LYS A 326 11.21 -15.26 -16.20
CA LYS A 326 12.17 -16.37 -16.23
C LYS A 326 12.20 -17.22 -14.94
N ARG A 327 11.80 -16.64 -13.80
CA ARG A 327 11.80 -17.27 -12.46
C ARG A 327 10.46 -17.91 -12.07
N LEU A 328 9.83 -18.65 -12.98
CA LEU A 328 8.59 -19.39 -12.67
C LEU A 328 8.81 -20.62 -11.77
N GLN A 329 10.06 -21.05 -11.53
CA GLN A 329 10.36 -22.30 -10.81
C GLN A 329 9.87 -22.30 -9.35
N ASP A 330 9.81 -21.13 -8.70
CA ASP A 330 9.32 -21.03 -7.31
C ASP A 330 7.79 -21.15 -7.22
N GLY A 331 7.06 -20.85 -8.30
CA GLY A 331 5.58 -20.89 -8.35
C GLY A 331 4.87 -19.83 -7.51
N HIS A 332 5.63 -18.89 -6.91
CA HIS A 332 5.12 -17.82 -6.06
C HIS A 332 5.44 -16.42 -6.60
N THR A 333 6.09 -16.30 -7.75
CA THR A 333 6.49 -15.01 -8.33
C THR A 333 5.36 -14.48 -9.21
N GLU A 334 4.93 -13.24 -8.96
CA GLU A 334 3.94 -12.52 -9.75
C GLU A 334 4.55 -11.24 -10.34
N ILE A 335 4.05 -10.82 -11.49
CA ILE A 335 4.42 -9.55 -12.11
C ILE A 335 3.64 -8.43 -11.43
N TYR A 336 4.33 -7.43 -10.88
CA TYR A 336 3.73 -6.25 -10.27
C TYR A 336 3.55 -5.11 -11.29
N SER A 337 4.58 -4.81 -12.08
CA SER A 337 4.53 -3.80 -13.13
C SER A 337 5.50 -4.11 -14.26
N VAL A 338 5.14 -3.66 -15.47
CA VAL A 338 6.06 -3.58 -16.62
C VAL A 338 6.60 -2.16 -16.67
N ASP A 339 7.88 -2.01 -16.38
CA ASP A 339 8.53 -0.72 -16.14
C ASP A 339 9.01 -0.10 -17.46
N SER A 340 9.55 -0.92 -18.37
CA SER A 340 9.92 -0.49 -19.72
C SER A 340 9.79 -1.64 -20.73
N VAL A 341 9.54 -1.26 -21.99
CA VAL A 341 9.38 -2.18 -23.12
C VAL A 341 10.23 -1.66 -24.28
N THR A 342 11.22 -2.45 -24.66
CA THR A 342 12.18 -2.10 -25.72
C THR A 342 12.19 -3.20 -26.77
N GLY A 343 11.93 -2.84 -28.00
CA GLY A 343 11.99 -3.70 -29.16
C GLY A 343 13.37 -3.65 -29.82
N SER A 344 13.79 -4.77 -30.35
CA SER A 344 14.99 -4.88 -31.18
C SER A 344 14.59 -5.42 -32.56
N ASN A 345 14.71 -4.57 -33.57
CA ASN A 345 14.60 -4.95 -34.98
C ASN A 345 15.99 -4.93 -35.62
N ARG A 346 16.11 -5.48 -36.84
CA ARG A 346 17.41 -5.58 -37.53
C ARG A 346 18.04 -4.22 -37.87
N THR A 347 17.24 -3.14 -37.84
CA THR A 347 17.62 -1.80 -38.31
C THR A 347 17.67 -0.73 -37.23
N SER A 348 16.96 -0.89 -36.11
CA SER A 348 16.95 0.08 -35.00
C SER A 348 16.32 -0.49 -33.74
N ASP A 349 16.73 0.01 -32.58
CA ASP A 349 16.03 -0.18 -31.32
C ASP A 349 14.72 0.63 -31.33
N ALA A 350 13.66 0.02 -30.83
CA ALA A 350 12.34 0.61 -30.76
C ALA A 350 11.89 0.79 -29.32
N GLU A 351 11.66 2.03 -28.91
CA GLU A 351 11.17 2.33 -27.57
C GLU A 351 9.64 2.42 -27.57
N TYR A 352 8.99 1.68 -26.66
CA TYR A 352 7.54 1.75 -26.49
C TYR A 352 7.18 2.62 -25.29
N VAL A 353 6.27 3.57 -25.51
CA VAL A 353 5.81 4.47 -24.46
C VAL A 353 4.60 3.88 -23.72
N PRO A 354 4.51 3.94 -22.38
CA PRO A 354 3.34 3.46 -21.66
C PRO A 354 2.07 4.22 -22.08
N PHE A 355 0.99 3.51 -22.37
CA PHE A 355 -0.28 4.09 -22.84
C PHE A 355 -0.88 5.12 -21.86
N SER A 356 -0.65 4.95 -20.56
CA SER A 356 -1.09 5.88 -19.51
C SER A 356 -0.48 7.28 -19.69
N SER A 357 0.82 7.36 -20.03
CA SER A 357 1.60 8.61 -20.02
C SER A 357 1.02 9.76 -20.88
N PHE A 358 0.32 9.45 -21.97
CA PHE A 358 -0.23 10.46 -22.88
C PHE A 358 -1.75 10.58 -22.84
N ARG A 359 -2.50 9.58 -22.34
CA ARG A 359 -3.96 9.69 -22.21
C ARG A 359 -4.42 10.56 -21.04
N HIS A 360 -3.62 10.73 -19.99
CA HIS A 360 -3.97 11.60 -18.85
C HIS A 360 -4.11 13.09 -19.22
N LYS A 361 -3.69 13.50 -20.43
CA LYS A 361 -3.77 14.89 -20.91
C LYS A 361 -5.10 15.25 -21.59
N GLY A 362 -6.10 14.37 -21.58
CA GLY A 362 -7.51 14.71 -21.81
C GLY A 362 -7.85 15.42 -23.13
N GLY A 363 -7.02 15.31 -24.17
CA GLY A 363 -7.18 16.04 -25.42
C GLY A 363 -7.27 15.11 -26.63
N MET A 364 -8.05 15.51 -27.65
CA MET A 364 -8.05 14.91 -28.99
C MET A 364 -6.63 14.90 -29.58
N MET A 365 -5.86 13.84 -29.35
CA MET A 365 -4.47 13.71 -29.80
C MET A 365 -4.28 12.48 -30.72
N ARG A 366 -5.15 12.30 -31.73
CA ARG A 366 -4.80 11.42 -32.87
C ARG A 366 -3.47 11.85 -33.53
N ARG A 367 -3.07 13.13 -33.38
CA ARG A 367 -1.85 13.69 -33.97
C ARG A 367 -0.62 13.69 -33.05
N HIS A 368 -0.73 13.32 -31.77
CA HIS A 368 0.40 13.35 -30.81
C HIS A 368 0.54 12.02 -30.05
N ALA A 369 -0.20 10.98 -30.44
CA ALA A 369 0.04 9.64 -29.93
C ALA A 369 1.46 9.21 -30.32
N PRO A 370 2.25 8.69 -29.38
CA PRO A 370 3.56 8.13 -29.69
C PRO A 370 3.45 7.09 -30.82
N PRO A 371 4.49 6.97 -31.66
CA PRO A 371 4.51 6.02 -32.76
C PRO A 371 4.34 4.57 -32.33
N ARG A 372 4.84 4.25 -31.13
CA ARG A 372 4.74 2.95 -30.48
C ARG A 372 4.36 3.16 -29.02
N TYR A 373 3.38 2.40 -28.55
CA TYR A 373 2.95 2.39 -27.16
C TYR A 373 2.61 0.99 -26.69
N TYR A 374 2.63 0.79 -25.37
CA TYR A 374 2.20 -0.46 -24.77
C TYR A 374 1.17 -0.26 -23.67
N HIS A 375 0.33 -1.26 -23.47
CA HIS A 375 -0.61 -1.35 -22.38
C HIS A 375 -0.52 -2.73 -21.74
N THR A 376 -0.78 -2.82 -20.44
CA THR A 376 -0.76 -4.07 -19.70
C THR A 376 -2.12 -4.36 -19.13
N ARG A 377 -2.59 -5.60 -19.29
CA ARG A 377 -3.83 -6.07 -18.68
C ARG A 377 -3.51 -7.20 -17.71
N VAL A 378 -4.09 -7.15 -16.52
CA VAL A 378 -3.89 -8.18 -15.49
C VAL A 378 -5.19 -8.97 -15.36
N LYS A 379 -5.11 -10.30 -15.37
CA LYS A 379 -6.28 -11.18 -15.20
C LYS A 379 -5.96 -12.25 -14.17
N ARG A 380 -6.93 -12.58 -13.32
CA ARG A 380 -6.79 -13.71 -12.40
C ARG A 380 -6.85 -15.02 -13.19
N SER A 381 -5.85 -15.87 -12.99
CA SER A 381 -5.76 -17.19 -13.61
C SER A 381 -6.52 -18.24 -12.80
N VAL A 382 -6.68 -19.44 -13.38
CA VAL A 382 -7.35 -20.59 -12.73
C VAL A 382 -6.62 -21.05 -11.47
N THR A 383 -5.31 -20.79 -11.35
CA THR A 383 -4.53 -21.13 -10.14
C THR A 383 -4.71 -20.11 -9.02
N GLY A 384 -5.42 -19.00 -9.29
CA GLY A 384 -5.62 -17.89 -8.37
C GLY A 384 -4.51 -16.84 -8.39
N LEU A 385 -3.42 -17.06 -9.13
CA LEU A 385 -2.36 -16.07 -9.40
C LEU A 385 -2.78 -15.11 -10.52
N TYR A 386 -2.12 -13.95 -10.62
CA TYR A 386 -2.40 -12.97 -11.68
C TYR A 386 -1.48 -13.12 -12.89
N ASP A 387 -2.09 -13.28 -14.06
CA ASP A 387 -1.42 -13.29 -15.35
C ASP A 387 -1.39 -11.87 -15.92
N THR A 388 -0.20 -11.44 -16.36
CA THR A 388 -0.03 -10.13 -17.01
C THR A 388 0.11 -10.31 -18.52
N TRP A 389 -0.71 -9.59 -19.25
CA TRP A 389 -0.76 -9.57 -20.71
C TRP A 389 -0.22 -8.23 -21.22
N LEU A 390 0.66 -8.29 -22.20
CA LEU A 390 1.20 -7.13 -22.91
C LEU A 390 0.43 -6.90 -24.20
N ILE A 391 0.01 -5.66 -24.41
CA ILE A 391 -0.70 -5.22 -25.61
C ILE A 391 0.14 -4.11 -26.23
N LEU A 392 0.53 -4.29 -27.49
CA LEU A 392 1.29 -3.30 -28.24
C LEU A 392 0.39 -2.58 -29.25
N GLY A 393 0.63 -1.28 -29.43
CA GLY A 393 -0.11 -0.44 -30.35
C GLY A 393 0.72 0.75 -30.84
N GLY A 394 0.12 1.54 -31.73
CA GLY A 394 0.77 2.70 -32.35
C GLY A 394 0.79 2.56 -33.87
N HIS A 395 0.80 3.69 -34.58
CA HIS A 395 0.71 3.69 -36.05
C HIS A 395 1.94 3.04 -36.70
N GLN A 396 3.15 3.30 -36.19
CA GLN A 396 4.35 2.64 -36.67
C GLN A 396 4.36 1.15 -36.31
N TRP A 397 3.86 0.79 -35.14
CA TRP A 397 3.68 -0.62 -34.78
C TRP A 397 2.76 -1.35 -35.75
N GLU A 398 1.62 -0.76 -36.12
CA GLU A 398 0.67 -1.36 -37.06
C GLU A 398 1.27 -1.54 -38.46
N GLU A 399 2.11 -0.60 -38.91
CA GLU A 399 2.85 -0.70 -40.17
C GLU A 399 3.90 -1.82 -40.12
N ASP A 400 4.68 -1.91 -39.03
CA ASP A 400 5.79 -2.86 -38.89
C ASP A 400 5.34 -4.30 -38.59
N ARG A 401 4.18 -4.46 -37.93
CA ARG A 401 3.62 -5.76 -37.49
C ARG A 401 3.42 -6.77 -38.62
N LEU A 402 3.32 -6.30 -39.86
CA LEU A 402 3.09 -7.15 -41.04
C LEU A 402 4.37 -7.73 -41.65
N PHE A 403 5.55 -7.20 -41.30
CA PHE A 403 6.77 -7.45 -42.08
C PHE A 403 7.90 -8.15 -41.30
N GLU A 404 7.97 -8.02 -39.97
CA GLU A 404 9.12 -8.53 -39.21
C GLU A 404 8.72 -9.23 -37.90
N ARG A 405 9.51 -10.25 -37.51
CA ARG A 405 9.51 -10.78 -36.14
C ARG A 405 10.37 -9.86 -35.29
N GLU A 406 9.74 -9.17 -34.34
CA GLU A 406 10.42 -8.27 -33.41
C GLU A 406 10.70 -9.00 -32.09
N ALA A 407 11.94 -8.89 -31.59
CA ALA A 407 12.28 -9.39 -30.26
C ALA A 407 12.16 -8.26 -29.24
N VAL A 408 11.26 -8.41 -28.27
CA VAL A 408 10.98 -7.40 -27.25
C VAL A 408 11.60 -7.79 -25.92
N SER A 409 12.44 -6.91 -25.41
CA SER A 409 13.03 -6.95 -24.06
C SER A 409 12.18 -6.12 -23.10
N LEU A 410 11.95 -6.67 -21.91
CA LEU A 410 11.06 -6.11 -20.90
C LEU A 410 11.82 -5.97 -19.58
N GLN A 411 11.73 -4.80 -18.95
CA GLN A 411 12.07 -4.64 -17.54
C GLN A 411 10.79 -4.73 -16.72
N ILE A 412 10.77 -5.65 -15.77
CA ILE A 412 9.58 -5.98 -14.99
C ILE A 412 9.93 -5.91 -13.51
N THR A 413 9.05 -5.32 -12.72
CA THR A 413 9.09 -5.46 -11.26
C THR A 413 8.20 -6.62 -10.86
N GLY A 414 8.73 -7.54 -10.06
CA GLY A 414 8.02 -8.67 -9.49
C GLY A 414 7.72 -8.52 -8.00
N THR A 415 6.77 -9.32 -7.52
CA THR A 415 6.46 -9.54 -6.11
C THR A 415 6.32 -11.04 -5.85
N ASN A 416 6.40 -11.46 -4.59
CA ASN A 416 5.95 -12.79 -4.20
C ASN A 416 4.43 -12.73 -3.93
N GLY A 417 3.67 -13.53 -4.68
CA GLY A 417 2.22 -13.67 -4.56
C GLY A 417 1.82 -14.58 -3.40
N GLN A 418 0.95 -15.56 -3.67
CA GLN A 418 0.40 -16.43 -2.62
C GLN A 418 1.45 -17.36 -1.99
N LEU A 419 2.05 -16.91 -0.88
CA LEU A 419 2.86 -17.72 0.03
C LEU A 419 2.03 -18.18 1.25
N PRO A 420 2.36 -19.32 1.88
CA PRO A 420 1.65 -19.77 3.07
C PRO A 420 1.69 -18.72 4.19
N ARG A 421 0.51 -18.24 4.62
CA ARG A 421 0.36 -17.14 5.61
C ARG A 421 1.24 -17.32 6.84
N ARG A 422 1.20 -18.51 7.45
CA ARG A 422 1.98 -18.81 8.66
C ARG A 422 3.48 -18.72 8.42
N ALA A 423 3.96 -19.15 7.25
CA ALA A 423 5.38 -19.14 6.92
C ALA A 423 5.89 -17.73 6.64
N LEU A 424 5.10 -16.88 5.96
CA LEU A 424 5.49 -15.49 5.71
C LEU A 424 5.47 -14.66 6.99
N GLN A 425 4.44 -14.79 7.82
CA GLN A 425 4.33 -13.99 9.06
C GLN A 425 5.33 -14.37 10.16
N SER A 426 5.91 -15.58 10.10
CA SER A 426 6.96 -16.03 11.01
C SER A 426 8.37 -15.83 10.46
N THR A 427 8.52 -15.39 9.21
CA THR A 427 9.84 -15.21 8.60
C THR A 427 10.58 -14.04 9.22
N LEU A 428 11.90 -14.17 9.28
CA LEU A 428 12.80 -13.10 9.68
C LEU A 428 13.44 -12.49 8.44
N LEU A 429 13.49 -11.17 8.42
CA LEU A 429 14.27 -10.40 7.46
C LEU A 429 15.62 -10.10 8.12
N ASP A 430 16.64 -10.91 7.82
CA ASP A 430 17.91 -10.93 8.57
C ASP A 430 19.16 -10.73 7.72
N ARG A 431 19.01 -10.63 6.40
CA ARG A 431 20.11 -10.36 5.48
C ARG A 431 19.79 -9.13 4.64
N CYS A 432 20.82 -8.35 4.37
CA CYS A 432 20.74 -7.15 3.55
C CYS A 432 21.90 -7.14 2.57
N GLU A 433 21.71 -6.51 1.43
CA GLU A 433 22.80 -6.19 0.54
C GLU A 433 23.81 -5.26 1.24
N GLN A 434 25.10 -5.56 1.12
CA GLN A 434 26.16 -4.78 1.76
C GLN A 434 26.55 -3.61 0.84
N VAL A 435 25.91 -2.46 1.03
CA VAL A 435 26.20 -1.22 0.29
C VAL A 435 27.03 -0.23 1.12
N VAL A 436 27.02 -0.39 2.45
CA VAL A 436 27.70 0.48 3.42
C VAL A 436 28.98 -0.15 3.95
N SER A 437 29.95 0.67 4.36
CA SER A 437 31.20 0.18 4.97
C SER A 437 30.98 -0.37 6.38
N THR A 438 29.99 0.16 7.07
CA THR A 438 29.64 -0.24 8.42
C THR A 438 29.02 -1.65 8.45
N GLN A 439 29.55 -2.53 9.32
CA GLN A 439 28.90 -3.79 9.62
C GLN A 439 27.60 -3.55 10.38
N LEU A 440 26.50 -4.11 9.90
CA LEU A 440 25.20 -3.95 10.53
C LEU A 440 24.42 -5.27 10.53
N SER A 441 23.44 -5.34 11.43
CA SER A 441 22.45 -6.40 11.45
C SER A 441 21.09 -5.84 11.05
N VAL A 442 20.27 -6.67 10.42
CA VAL A 442 18.91 -6.31 10.01
C VAL A 442 17.92 -7.23 10.69
N ARG A 443 16.80 -6.65 11.13
CA ARG A 443 15.70 -7.43 11.68
C ARG A 443 14.38 -6.73 11.44
N ASN A 444 13.35 -7.48 11.05
CA ASN A 444 11.99 -6.95 11.01
C ASN A 444 11.42 -6.72 12.42
N LEU A 445 10.77 -5.57 12.60
CA LEU A 445 10.11 -5.13 13.83
C LEU A 445 8.63 -5.53 13.86
N CYS A 446 7.99 -5.59 12.70
CA CYS A 446 6.63 -6.11 12.57
C CYS A 446 6.62 -7.35 11.66
N LYS A 447 5.58 -8.17 11.83
CA LYS A 447 5.37 -9.36 10.99
C LYS A 447 5.09 -8.89 9.56
N PRO A 448 5.74 -9.48 8.53
CA PRO A 448 5.42 -9.12 7.16
C PRO A 448 3.94 -9.32 6.85
N THR A 449 3.32 -8.34 6.19
CA THR A 449 1.91 -8.42 5.80
C THR A 449 1.71 -9.45 4.69
N LEU A 450 0.47 -9.88 4.48
CA LEU A 450 0.13 -10.66 3.29
C LEU A 450 -0.08 -9.72 2.10
N PRO A 451 0.21 -10.17 0.87
CA PRO A 451 -0.24 -9.47 -0.33
C PRO A 451 -1.75 -9.25 -0.29
N VAL A 452 -2.17 -8.02 -0.60
CA VAL A 452 -3.58 -7.63 -0.62
C VAL A 452 -4.00 -7.38 -2.06
N TYR A 453 -4.96 -8.14 -2.54
CA TYR A 453 -5.47 -7.99 -3.89
C TYR A 453 -6.65 -7.00 -3.90
N PRO A 454 -6.79 -6.20 -4.97
CA PRO A 454 -7.92 -5.29 -5.10
C PRO A 454 -9.24 -6.08 -5.17
N PRO A 455 -10.32 -5.59 -4.54
CA PRO A 455 -11.64 -6.21 -4.66
C PRO A 455 -12.13 -6.12 -6.11
N SER A 456 -12.59 -7.23 -6.68
CA SER A 456 -13.17 -7.28 -8.03
C SER A 456 -14.70 -7.46 -8.03
N GLU A 457 -15.31 -7.68 -6.86
CA GLU A 457 -16.73 -8.02 -6.75
C GLU A 457 -17.62 -6.76 -6.64
N ASP A 458 -18.93 -6.97 -6.83
CA ASP A 458 -19.96 -6.11 -6.24
C ASP A 458 -20.00 -4.66 -6.78
N ARG A 459 -19.63 -4.48 -8.06
CA ARG A 459 -19.52 -3.18 -8.75
C ARG A 459 -18.54 -2.22 -8.06
N PHE A 460 -17.48 -2.76 -7.44
CA PHE A 460 -16.44 -1.99 -6.74
C PHE A 460 -15.91 -0.82 -7.59
N HIS A 461 -15.55 -1.07 -8.85
CA HIS A 461 -15.05 -0.05 -9.76
C HIS A 461 -16.02 1.13 -9.95
N TRP A 462 -17.33 0.85 -10.06
CA TRP A 462 -18.34 1.90 -10.16
C TRP A 462 -18.47 2.73 -8.89
N ARG A 463 -18.38 2.09 -7.71
CA ARG A 463 -18.39 2.80 -6.43
C ARG A 463 -17.18 3.73 -6.29
N VAL A 464 -16.00 3.28 -6.73
CA VAL A 464 -14.79 4.11 -6.79
C VAL A 464 -14.96 5.29 -7.74
N LEU A 465 -15.44 5.07 -8.97
CA LEU A 465 -15.69 6.14 -9.93
C LEU A 465 -16.71 7.18 -9.41
N SER A 466 -17.79 6.72 -8.78
CA SER A 466 -18.80 7.59 -8.17
C SER A 466 -18.24 8.46 -7.05
N HIS A 467 -17.36 7.89 -6.22
CA HIS A 467 -16.70 8.59 -5.12
C HIS A 467 -15.77 9.73 -5.59
N LEU A 468 -15.16 9.59 -6.77
CA LEU A 468 -14.25 10.59 -7.32
C LEU A 468 -14.95 11.85 -7.87
N GLY A 469 -16.26 11.78 -8.11
CA GLY A 469 -17.02 12.93 -8.61
C GLY A 469 -17.06 14.07 -7.59
N SER A 470 -16.86 15.32 -8.02
CA SER A 470 -16.89 16.49 -7.12
C SER A 470 -18.22 16.67 -6.39
N GLY A 471 -19.31 16.14 -6.95
CA GLY A 471 -20.64 16.11 -6.32
C GLY A 471 -20.72 15.19 -5.09
N PHE A 472 -19.78 14.26 -4.92
CA PHE A 472 -19.78 13.28 -3.83
C PHE A 472 -19.66 13.94 -2.46
N LEU A 473 -18.90 15.04 -2.35
CA LEU A 473 -18.75 15.80 -1.11
C LEU A 473 -20.08 16.32 -0.54
N ASN A 474 -21.08 16.54 -1.40
CA ASN A 474 -22.42 16.96 -0.98
C ASN A 474 -23.24 15.79 -0.40
N MET A 475 -22.96 14.55 -0.83
CA MET A 475 -23.63 13.33 -0.37
C MET A 475 -23.03 12.77 0.93
N MET A 476 -21.81 13.18 1.31
CA MET A 476 -21.12 12.73 2.53
C MET A 476 -21.73 13.24 3.86
N SER A 477 -23.01 13.61 3.87
CA SER A 477 -23.70 14.21 5.02
C SER A 477 -24.13 13.22 6.09
N THR A 478 -24.02 11.92 5.83
CA THR A 478 -24.42 10.86 6.76
C THR A 478 -23.25 9.95 7.12
N ALA A 479 -23.31 9.35 8.31
CA ALA A 479 -22.31 8.38 8.76
C ALA A 479 -22.30 7.11 7.89
N GLU A 480 -23.45 6.72 7.32
CA GLU A 480 -23.56 5.59 6.40
C GLU A 480 -22.76 5.81 5.12
N VAL A 481 -22.91 6.97 4.49
CA VAL A 481 -22.17 7.29 3.25
C VAL A 481 -20.67 7.36 3.55
N LEU A 482 -20.25 8.01 4.65
CA LEU A 482 -18.83 8.07 5.01
C LEU A 482 -18.25 6.68 5.30
N ARG A 483 -18.96 5.83 6.02
CA ARG A 483 -18.53 4.43 6.29
C ARG A 483 -18.42 3.63 5.00
N GLY A 484 -19.44 3.69 4.14
CA GLY A 484 -19.44 3.00 2.84
C GLY A 484 -18.30 3.47 1.93
N THR A 485 -17.98 4.77 1.98
CA THR A 485 -16.84 5.34 1.23
C THR A 485 -15.51 4.81 1.74
N LEU A 486 -15.29 4.90 3.06
CA LEU A 486 -14.03 4.46 3.67
C LEU A 486 -13.86 2.93 3.59
N ALA A 487 -14.96 2.17 3.54
CA ALA A 487 -14.93 0.74 3.32
C ALA A 487 -14.30 0.35 1.96
N LEU A 488 -14.37 1.23 0.94
CA LEU A 488 -13.69 1.01 -0.35
C LEU A 488 -12.17 0.86 -0.22
N TYR A 489 -11.59 1.30 0.90
CA TYR A 489 -10.16 1.27 1.19
C TYR A 489 -9.78 0.11 2.13
N ASN A 490 -10.77 -0.59 2.70
CA ASN A 490 -10.55 -1.70 3.64
C ASN A 490 -10.53 -3.05 2.92
N TRP A 491 -9.53 -3.27 2.06
CA TRP A 491 -9.46 -4.48 1.21
C TRP A 491 -9.21 -5.78 1.97
N GLN A 492 -8.64 -5.71 3.18
CA GLN A 492 -8.32 -6.90 3.99
C GLN A 492 -9.51 -7.39 4.83
N GLU A 493 -10.60 -6.61 4.91
CA GLU A 493 -11.77 -6.87 5.78
C GLU A 493 -11.40 -7.17 7.25
N ASP A 494 -10.32 -6.57 7.75
CA ASP A 494 -9.84 -6.78 9.12
C ASP A 494 -10.89 -6.31 10.13
N GLU A 495 -11.19 -7.15 11.14
CA GLU A 495 -12.13 -6.84 12.22
C GLU A 495 -11.79 -5.51 12.91
N LEU A 496 -10.50 -5.20 13.09
CA LEU A 496 -10.09 -3.95 13.72
C LEU A 496 -10.47 -2.73 12.86
N ASN A 497 -10.33 -2.83 11.54
CA ASN A 497 -10.74 -1.79 10.62
C ASN A 497 -12.26 -1.66 10.58
N THR A 498 -13.00 -2.77 10.56
CA THR A 498 -14.46 -2.78 10.63
C THR A 498 -14.97 -2.10 11.89
N ARG A 499 -14.41 -2.43 13.07
CA ARG A 499 -14.75 -1.77 14.34
C ARG A 499 -14.43 -0.26 14.32
N ARG A 500 -13.33 0.15 13.68
CA ARG A 500 -12.99 1.58 13.51
C ARG A 500 -13.98 2.31 12.62
N LEU A 501 -14.42 1.68 11.52
CA LEU A 501 -15.43 2.23 10.63
C LEU A 501 -16.78 2.36 11.35
N GLU A 502 -17.20 1.31 12.05
CA GLU A 502 -18.44 1.30 12.84
C GLU A 502 -18.44 2.32 13.98
N ALA A 503 -17.26 2.69 14.49
CA ALA A 503 -17.14 3.73 15.49
C ALA A 503 -17.59 5.12 14.99
N ILE A 504 -17.70 5.35 13.68
CA ILE A 504 -18.26 6.58 13.11
C ILE A 504 -19.78 6.58 13.32
N GLN A 505 -20.25 7.31 14.33
CA GLN A 505 -21.68 7.31 14.69
C GLN A 505 -22.47 8.42 14.00
N GLN A 506 -21.89 9.62 13.90
CA GLN A 506 -22.57 10.78 13.37
C GLN A 506 -21.63 11.63 12.53
N VAL A 507 -22.13 12.07 11.39
CA VAL A 507 -21.53 13.09 10.52
C VAL A 507 -22.55 14.19 10.36
N ALA A 508 -22.11 15.45 10.49
CA ALA A 508 -22.98 16.60 10.34
C ALA A 508 -22.29 17.69 9.51
N HIS A 509 -23.03 18.25 8.56
CA HIS A 509 -22.61 19.34 7.69
C HIS A 509 -23.17 20.65 8.21
N HIS A 510 -22.32 21.66 8.33
CA HIS A 510 -22.74 23.00 8.70
C HIS A 510 -22.16 24.00 7.71
N ARG A 511 -22.96 24.98 7.30
CA ARG A 511 -22.51 26.01 6.38
C ARG A 511 -21.62 27.01 7.12
N LEU A 512 -20.46 27.29 6.55
CA LEU A 512 -19.58 28.38 6.97
C LEU A 512 -19.83 29.58 6.06
N GLN A 513 -19.96 30.76 6.65
CA GLN A 513 -20.07 32.03 5.94
C GLN A 513 -19.10 33.02 6.57
N ARG A 514 -18.22 33.60 5.76
CA ARG A 514 -17.41 34.75 6.18
C ARG A 514 -17.50 35.86 5.15
N PHE A 515 -17.53 37.10 5.61
CA PHE A 515 -17.29 38.25 4.75
C PHE A 515 -15.79 38.56 4.76
N GLU A 516 -15.20 38.72 3.58
CA GLU A 516 -13.80 39.11 3.44
C GLU A 516 -13.67 40.03 2.22
N GLN A 517 -13.06 41.21 2.41
CA GLN A 517 -12.88 42.23 1.38
C GLN A 517 -14.17 42.56 0.58
N GLY A 518 -15.34 42.57 1.25
CA GLY A 518 -16.63 42.88 0.63
C GLY A 518 -17.33 41.70 -0.07
N TYR A 519 -16.70 40.52 -0.13
CA TYR A 519 -17.29 39.31 -0.71
C TYR A 519 -17.79 38.35 0.36
N LEU A 520 -18.95 37.73 0.13
CA LEU A 520 -19.46 36.62 0.95
C LEU A 520 -18.83 35.30 0.50
N LEU A 521 -17.87 34.81 1.28
CA LEU A 521 -17.27 33.49 1.09
C LEU A 521 -18.13 32.44 1.78
N ARG A 522 -18.48 31.39 1.03
CA ARG A 522 -19.21 30.22 1.54
C ARG A 522 -18.27 29.03 1.62
N GLY A 523 -18.32 28.32 2.74
CA GLY A 523 -17.61 27.07 2.95
C GLY A 523 -18.52 26.02 3.58
N ALA A 524 -18.02 24.78 3.65
CA ALA A 524 -18.66 23.69 4.36
C ALA A 524 -17.77 23.24 5.53
N GLY A 525 -18.35 23.18 6.72
CA GLY A 525 -17.72 22.62 7.91
C GLY A 525 -18.25 21.20 8.15
N TYR A 526 -17.33 20.24 8.26
CA TYR A 526 -17.64 18.84 8.53
C TYR A 526 -17.31 18.51 9.98
N ARG A 527 -18.24 17.90 10.71
CA ARG A 527 -18.02 17.39 12.06
C ARG A 527 -18.39 15.91 12.11
N SER A 528 -17.44 15.06 12.50
CA SER A 528 -17.65 13.64 12.76
C SER A 528 -17.45 13.34 14.25
N ASN A 529 -18.42 12.66 14.88
CA ASN A 529 -18.32 12.19 16.25
C ASN A 529 -18.14 10.67 16.29
N PRO A 530 -16.92 10.17 16.54
CA PRO A 530 -16.69 8.75 16.74
C PRO A 530 -16.98 8.30 18.18
N ARG A 531 -17.51 7.09 18.37
CA ARG A 531 -17.74 6.45 19.68
C ARG A 531 -16.40 6.15 20.36
N GLN A 532 -16.30 6.44 21.66
CA GLN A 532 -15.06 6.25 22.45
C GLN A 532 -14.86 4.83 23.02
N GLN A 533 -15.80 3.90 22.82
CA GLN A 533 -15.72 2.56 23.42
C GLN A 533 -14.59 1.73 22.81
N ARG A 534 -13.56 1.45 23.63
CA ARG A 534 -12.45 0.47 23.48
C ARG A 534 -12.20 -0.03 22.04
N VAL A 535 -11.95 0.88 21.11
CA VAL A 535 -11.09 0.58 19.96
C VAL A 535 -9.69 0.52 20.55
N TYR A 536 -9.06 -0.66 20.55
CA TYR A 536 -7.69 -0.82 21.09
C TYR A 536 -6.77 0.27 20.50
N GLY A 537 -6.19 1.10 21.38
CA GLY A 537 -5.42 2.30 21.03
C GLY A 537 -6.27 3.57 20.99
N GLY A 538 -6.31 4.30 22.11
CA GLY A 538 -7.01 5.57 22.31
C GLY A 538 -6.43 6.77 21.55
N GLY A 539 -5.93 6.58 20.33
CA GLY A 539 -5.47 7.66 19.47
C GLY A 539 -6.61 8.19 18.60
N ARG A 540 -7.25 9.30 18.99
CA ARG A 540 -7.84 10.18 17.98
C ARG A 540 -6.68 10.74 17.16
N TYR A 541 -6.51 10.28 15.92
CA TYR A 541 -5.76 11.03 14.93
C TYR A 541 -6.70 12.11 14.38
N PRO A 542 -6.58 13.39 14.76
CA PRO A 542 -7.30 14.43 14.05
C PRO A 542 -6.75 14.49 12.62
N PRO A 543 -7.57 14.77 11.60
CA PRO A 543 -7.04 15.20 10.31
C PRO A 543 -6.09 16.36 10.55
N VAL A 544 -4.88 16.27 9.98
CA VAL A 544 -3.88 17.32 10.03
C VAL A 544 -4.53 18.59 9.48
N ARG A 545 -4.77 19.59 10.34
CA ARG A 545 -4.96 20.97 9.87
C ARG A 545 -3.64 21.40 9.27
N ARG A 546 -3.45 21.23 7.97
CA ARG A 546 -2.55 22.12 7.23
C ARG A 546 -3.16 23.52 7.39
N ASN A 547 -2.44 24.43 8.01
CA ASN A 547 -2.63 25.85 7.74
C ASN A 547 -2.30 26.03 6.26
N ALA A 548 -3.29 25.84 5.39
CA ALA A 548 -3.21 26.27 4.01
C ALA A 548 -3.13 27.80 4.09
N GLN A 549 -1.92 28.34 3.94
CA GLN A 549 -1.78 29.70 3.45
C GLN A 549 -2.54 29.75 2.10
N PRO A 550 -3.39 30.75 1.86
CA PRO A 550 -4.13 30.84 0.62
C PRO A 550 -3.14 31.08 -0.53
N VAL A 551 -3.01 30.11 -1.42
CA VAL A 551 -2.42 30.32 -2.74
C VAL A 551 -3.40 31.18 -3.54
N PRO A 552 -3.04 32.40 -3.97
CA PRO A 552 -3.92 33.25 -4.77
C PRO A 552 -3.86 32.82 -6.23
N GLY A 553 -4.99 32.42 -6.82
CA GLY A 553 -5.04 32.23 -8.28
C GLY A 553 -6.18 31.38 -8.81
N ALA A 554 -7.31 32.04 -9.10
CA ALA A 554 -8.19 31.83 -10.26
C ALA A 554 -9.57 32.42 -9.94
N VAL A 555 -9.75 33.71 -10.24
CA VAL A 555 -11.07 34.36 -10.22
C VAL A 555 -11.77 33.99 -11.53
N CYS A 556 -12.71 33.05 -11.50
CA CYS A 556 -13.68 32.90 -12.58
C CYS A 556 -14.68 34.06 -12.51
N ARG A 557 -14.50 35.05 -13.37
CA ARG A 557 -15.48 36.11 -13.61
C ARG A 557 -16.66 35.52 -14.37
N TYR A 558 -17.85 35.56 -13.78
CA TYR A 558 -19.10 35.52 -14.52
C TYR A 558 -19.65 36.94 -14.52
N GLU A 559 -19.59 37.61 -15.67
CA GLU A 559 -20.35 38.84 -15.92
C GLU A 559 -21.77 38.46 -16.38
N PRO A 560 -22.82 39.12 -15.86
CA PRO A 560 -24.17 38.93 -16.35
C PRO A 560 -24.41 39.76 -17.63
N VAL A 561 -25.09 39.17 -18.61
CA VAL A 561 -25.94 39.90 -19.56
C VAL A 561 -27.38 39.52 -19.27
#